data_AF-A0A7S0CUZ3-F1
#
_entry.id   AF-A0A7S0CUZ3-F1
#
_cell.length_a   1.000
_cell.length_b   1.000
_cell.length_c   1.000
_cell.angle_alpha   90.00
_cell.angle_beta   90.00
_cell.angle_gamma   90.00
#
_symmetry.space_group_name_H-M   'P 1'
#
loop_
_entity.id
_entity.type
_entity.pdbx_description
1 polymer ?
#
loop_
_entity_poly.entity_id
_entity_poly.type
_entity_poly.pdbx_seq_one_letter_code
_entity_poly.pdbx_strand_id
1 'polypeptide(L)'
;APPLPLPGTMTSTAEFFEGAVKSGTMILISEIGDKTFFIAAIMAMRHSRATVFAGAIGALGVMTALSAALGWAAPALISKTYTHYLAVALFFFFGLRSLYESLLAWEGGGMQEELEETEKELGAK
;
A
#
# COMPACT_ATOMS: atom_id res chain seq x y z
N ALA A 1 -8.13 -46.75 -12.39
CA ALA A 1 -7.67 -45.59 -11.61
C ALA A 1 -7.51 -44.41 -12.56
N PRO A 2 -8.05 -43.22 -12.26
CA PRO A 2 -7.77 -42.03 -13.07
C PRO A 2 -6.26 -41.70 -12.98
N PRO A 3 -5.62 -41.28 -14.08
CA PRO A 3 -4.19 -40.96 -14.10
C PRO A 3 -3.89 -39.70 -13.26
N LEU A 4 -2.75 -39.74 -12.56
CA LEU A 4 -2.22 -38.64 -11.75
C LEU A 4 -1.92 -37.40 -12.61
N PRO A 5 -2.21 -36.18 -12.13
CA PRO A 5 -1.89 -34.96 -12.86
C PRO A 5 -0.36 -34.82 -12.98
N LEU A 6 0.12 -34.64 -14.21
CA LEU A 6 1.54 -34.49 -14.51
C LEU A 6 2.04 -33.10 -14.07
N PRO A 7 3.21 -33.01 -13.42
CA PRO A 7 3.84 -31.73 -13.10
C PRO A 7 4.48 -31.17 -14.37
N GLY A 8 3.99 -30.06 -14.90
CA GLY A 8 4.66 -29.38 -16.01
C GLY A 8 3.81 -28.67 -17.08
N THR A 9 2.52 -28.41 -16.87
CA THR A 9 1.78 -27.54 -17.80
C THR A 9 2.15 -26.09 -17.56
N MET A 10 3.11 -25.61 -18.35
CA MET A 10 3.50 -24.19 -18.49
C MET A 10 2.28 -23.30 -18.74
N THR A 11 1.69 -22.81 -17.67
CA THR A 11 0.73 -21.71 -17.69
C THR A 11 1.36 -20.49 -17.02
N SER A 12 2.65 -20.26 -17.27
CA SER A 12 3.38 -19.13 -16.67
C SER A 12 2.67 -17.79 -16.90
N THR A 13 2.06 -17.60 -18.07
CA THR A 13 1.33 -16.37 -18.40
C THR A 13 -0.03 -16.29 -17.69
N ALA A 14 -0.78 -17.39 -17.56
CA ALA A 14 -2.10 -17.33 -16.91
C ALA A 14 -1.99 -17.39 -15.37
N GLU A 15 -1.00 -18.06 -14.80
CA GLU A 15 -0.68 -17.99 -13.37
C GLU A 15 -0.20 -16.59 -12.97
N PHE A 16 0.63 -15.95 -13.82
CA PHE A 16 1.03 -14.56 -13.62
C PHE A 16 -0.17 -13.61 -13.74
N PHE A 17 -1.00 -13.77 -14.77
CA PHE A 17 -2.20 -12.94 -14.95
C PHE A 17 -3.20 -13.12 -13.81
N GLU A 18 -3.42 -14.36 -13.36
CA GLU A 18 -4.23 -14.69 -12.19
C GLU A 18 -3.66 -14.02 -10.92
N GLY A 19 -2.35 -14.12 -10.70
CA GLY A 19 -1.66 -13.44 -9.60
C GLY A 19 -1.77 -11.92 -9.68
N ALA A 20 -1.63 -11.33 -10.87
CA ALA A 20 -1.76 -9.90 -11.11
C ALA A 20 -3.20 -9.41 -10.85
N VAL A 21 -4.21 -10.14 -11.33
CA VAL A 21 -5.63 -9.82 -11.09
C VAL A 21 -5.97 -9.97 -9.61
N LYS A 22 -5.50 -11.03 -8.96
CA LYS A 22 -5.77 -11.29 -7.54
C LYS A 22 -5.13 -10.23 -6.63
N SER A 23 -3.85 -9.94 -6.84
CA SER A 23 -3.14 -8.90 -6.09
C SER A 23 -3.69 -7.50 -6.39
N GLY A 24 -3.95 -7.18 -7.67
CA GLY A 24 -4.58 -5.93 -8.06
C GLY A 24 -5.96 -5.72 -7.44
N THR A 25 -6.78 -6.77 -7.41
CA THR A 25 -8.10 -6.71 -6.75
C THR A 25 -7.96 -6.50 -5.24
N MET A 26 -7.02 -7.19 -4.58
CA MET A 26 -6.78 -7.01 -3.15
C MET A 26 -6.27 -5.59 -2.84
N ILE A 27 -5.35 -5.06 -3.64
CA ILE A 27 -4.87 -3.68 -3.53
C ILE A 27 -6.04 -2.70 -3.71
N LEU A 28 -6.86 -2.84 -4.76
CA LEU A 28 -8.00 -1.96 -4.99
C LEU A 28 -9.01 -1.98 -3.83
N ILE A 29 -9.29 -3.15 -3.25
CA ILE A 29 -10.22 -3.27 -2.11
C ILE A 29 -9.59 -2.71 -0.83
N SER A 30 -8.29 -2.87 -0.62
CA SER A 30 -7.60 -2.39 0.60
C SER A 30 -7.28 -0.89 0.55
N GLU A 31 -7.14 -0.31 -0.63
CA GLU A 31 -6.80 1.11 -0.82
C GLU A 31 -8.05 1.99 -1.00
N ILE A 32 -9.23 1.42 -1.24
CA ILE A 32 -10.46 2.20 -1.41
C ILE A 32 -10.87 2.85 -0.08
N GLY A 33 -10.70 4.17 0.00
CA GLY A 33 -10.99 4.93 1.21
C GLY A 33 -9.81 5.07 2.18
N ASP A 34 -8.59 4.69 1.77
CA ASP A 34 -7.39 5.06 2.50
C ASP A 34 -7.13 6.58 2.41
N LYS A 35 -6.44 7.12 3.42
CA LYS A 35 -6.02 8.52 3.48
C LYS A 35 -5.32 8.94 2.18
N THR A 36 -4.53 8.06 1.56
CA THR A 36 -3.81 8.34 0.32
C THR A 36 -4.69 8.42 -0.93
N PHE A 37 -5.75 7.59 -1.03
CA PHE A 37 -6.72 7.66 -2.14
C PHE A 37 -7.49 8.98 -2.14
N PHE A 38 -7.87 9.47 -0.96
CA PHE A 38 -8.53 10.77 -0.81
C PHE A 38 -7.61 11.95 -1.20
N ILE A 39 -6.32 11.93 -0.80
CA ILE A 39 -5.34 12.95 -1.20
C ILE A 39 -5.19 12.98 -2.73
N ALA A 40 -5.03 11.82 -3.37
CA ALA A 40 -4.90 11.72 -4.81
C ALA A 40 -6.17 12.20 -5.55
N ALA A 41 -7.36 11.86 -5.04
CA ALA A 41 -8.64 12.30 -5.60
C ALA A 41 -8.81 13.83 -5.52
N ILE A 42 -8.48 14.45 -4.39
CA ILE A 42 -8.57 15.90 -4.20
C ILE A 42 -7.57 16.63 -5.09
N MET A 43 -6.33 16.13 -5.16
CA MET A 43 -5.32 16.66 -6.07
C MET A 43 -5.77 16.56 -7.54
N ALA A 44 -6.45 15.47 -7.92
CA ALA A 44 -7.00 15.25 -9.27
C ALA A 44 -8.20 16.15 -9.62
N MET A 45 -8.89 16.72 -8.63
CA MET A 45 -9.95 17.71 -8.86
C MET A 45 -9.40 19.10 -9.17
N ARG A 46 -8.12 19.39 -8.83
CA ARG A 46 -7.52 20.73 -8.93
C ARG A 46 -6.38 20.82 -9.96
N HIS A 47 -5.74 19.69 -10.30
CA HIS A 47 -4.73 19.58 -11.37
C HIS A 47 -5.23 18.80 -12.58
N SER A 48 -4.48 18.84 -13.71
CA SER A 48 -4.81 18.03 -14.88
C SER A 48 -4.83 16.54 -14.49
N ARG A 49 -5.94 15.86 -14.80
CA ARG A 49 -6.21 14.46 -14.46
C ARG A 49 -5.05 13.52 -14.80
N ALA A 50 -4.38 13.80 -15.91
CA ALA A 50 -3.26 13.00 -16.42
C ALA A 50 -1.99 13.16 -15.57
N THR A 51 -1.70 14.36 -15.08
CA THR A 51 -0.50 14.62 -14.25
C THR A 51 -0.63 13.97 -12.87
N VAL A 52 -1.82 14.07 -12.26
CA VAL A 52 -2.08 13.46 -10.95
C VAL A 52 -2.13 11.93 -11.05
N PHE A 53 -2.73 11.41 -12.12
CA PHE A 53 -2.73 9.96 -12.38
C PHE A 53 -1.31 9.41 -12.54
N ALA A 54 -0.46 10.08 -13.34
CA ALA A 54 0.94 9.69 -13.49
C ALA A 54 1.73 9.78 -12.18
N GLY A 55 1.50 10.84 -11.39
CA GLY A 55 2.13 11.02 -10.08
C GLY A 55 1.70 9.95 -9.06
N ALA A 56 0.41 9.66 -8.98
CA ALA A 56 -0.15 8.65 -8.08
C ALA A 56 0.31 7.23 -8.44
N ILE A 57 0.28 6.85 -9.72
CA ILE A 57 0.79 5.54 -10.18
C ILE A 57 2.31 5.44 -9.95
N GLY A 58 3.05 6.52 -10.16
CA GLY A 58 4.48 6.58 -9.88
C GLY A 58 4.79 6.41 -8.39
N ALA A 59 4.11 7.16 -7.52
CA ALA A 59 4.25 7.07 -6.07
C ALA A 59 3.88 5.67 -5.54
N LEU A 60 2.77 5.11 -6.03
CA LEU A 60 2.32 3.76 -5.70
C LEU A 60 3.35 2.71 -6.15
N GLY A 61 3.92 2.86 -7.34
CA GLY A 61 4.97 2.00 -7.86
C GLY A 61 6.25 2.03 -7.01
N VAL A 62 6.70 3.22 -6.61
CA VAL A 62 7.89 3.39 -5.75
C VAL A 62 7.67 2.76 -4.38
N MET A 63 6.55 3.03 -3.73
CA MET A 63 6.20 2.44 -2.44
C MET A 63 6.18 0.91 -2.51
N THR A 64 5.56 0.36 -3.56
CA THR A 64 5.47 -1.09 -3.77
C THR A 64 6.85 -1.70 -4.02
N ALA A 65 7.69 -1.07 -4.84
CA ALA A 65 9.03 -1.55 -5.15
C ALA A 65 9.94 -1.56 -3.92
N LEU A 66 9.91 -0.50 -3.11
CA LEU A 66 10.67 -0.43 -1.85
C LEU A 66 10.22 -1.51 -0.86
N SER A 67 8.90 -1.71 -0.71
CA SER A 67 8.34 -2.75 0.15
C SER A 67 8.72 -4.16 -0.33
N ALA A 68 8.62 -4.44 -1.63
CA ALA A 68 9.01 -5.73 -2.21
C ALA A 68 10.51 -6.00 -2.06
N ALA A 69 11.36 -5.00 -2.29
CA ALA A 69 12.80 -5.11 -2.12
C ALA A 69 13.18 -5.39 -0.65
N LEU A 70 12.57 -4.68 0.30
CA LEU A 70 12.75 -4.92 1.72
C LEU A 70 12.21 -6.29 2.15
N GLY A 71 11.04 -6.70 1.65
CA GLY A 71 10.45 -8.01 1.92
C GLY A 71 11.29 -9.17 1.39
N TRP A 72 12.01 -8.97 0.29
CA TRP A 72 12.98 -9.93 -0.24
C TRP A 72 14.31 -9.91 0.52
N ALA A 73 14.80 -8.73 0.91
CA ALA A 73 16.08 -8.56 1.59
C ALA A 73 16.04 -8.93 3.09
N ALA A 74 14.92 -8.71 3.77
CA ALA A 74 14.78 -8.92 5.22
C ALA A 74 15.02 -10.39 5.66
N PRO A 75 14.53 -11.42 4.94
CA PRO A 75 14.84 -12.82 5.25
C PRO A 75 16.29 -13.21 4.93
N ALA A 76 16.95 -12.50 4.01
CA ALA A 76 18.32 -12.80 3.60
C ALA A 76 19.38 -12.28 4.59
N LEU A 77 19.05 -11.23 5.36
CA LEU A 77 19.96 -10.59 6.30
C LEU A 77 19.83 -11.09 7.75
N ILE A 78 18.71 -11.71 8.14
CA ILE A 78 18.41 -12.06 9.54
C ILE A 78 17.91 -13.50 9.65
N SER A 79 18.53 -14.27 10.56
CA SER A 79 18.16 -15.67 10.85
C SER A 79 16.67 -15.81 11.22
N LYS A 80 16.00 -16.80 10.62
CA LYS A 80 14.54 -17.01 10.61
C LYS A 80 13.86 -16.94 11.99
N THR A 81 14.57 -17.34 13.06
CA THR A 81 14.07 -17.32 14.44
C THR A 81 13.96 -15.89 14.98
N TYR A 82 14.95 -15.02 14.69
CA TYR A 82 14.95 -13.64 15.18
C TYR A 82 13.92 -12.79 14.42
N THR A 83 13.81 -12.97 13.11
CA THR A 83 12.79 -12.29 12.30
C THR A 83 11.37 -12.59 12.79
N HIS A 84 11.11 -13.81 13.25
CA HIS A 84 9.79 -14.19 13.77
C HIS A 84 9.44 -13.42 15.06
N TYR A 85 10.32 -13.43 16.06
CA TYR A 85 10.10 -12.69 17.29
C TYR A 85 10.06 -11.17 17.07
N LEU A 86 10.92 -10.65 16.19
CA LEU A 86 10.94 -9.23 15.82
C LEU A 86 9.63 -8.83 15.14
N ALA A 87 9.13 -9.63 14.19
CA ALA A 87 7.86 -9.36 13.52
C ALA A 87 6.69 -9.35 14.51
N VAL A 88 6.64 -10.29 15.45
CA VAL A 88 5.60 -10.31 16.50
C VAL A 88 5.69 -9.05 17.37
N ALA A 89 6.89 -8.69 17.84
CA ALA A 89 7.09 -7.50 18.67
C ALA A 89 6.70 -6.20 17.93
N LEU A 90 7.15 -6.04 16.68
CA LEU A 90 6.82 -4.90 15.85
C LEU A 90 5.32 -4.85 15.54
N PHE A 91 4.68 -6.00 15.26
CA PHE A 91 3.24 -6.07 15.00
C PHE A 91 2.42 -5.63 16.21
N PHE A 92 2.77 -6.10 17.41
CA PHE A 92 2.11 -5.63 18.63
C PHE A 92 2.36 -4.14 18.90
N PHE A 93 3.60 -3.65 18.72
CA PHE A 93 3.93 -2.25 18.94
C PHE A 93 3.18 -1.31 17.96
N PHE A 94 3.27 -1.58 16.66
CA PHE A 94 2.59 -0.76 15.64
C PHE A 94 1.07 -0.93 15.69
N GLY A 95 0.57 -2.14 15.96
CA GLY A 95 -0.86 -2.39 16.10
C GLY A 95 -1.48 -1.65 17.28
N LEU A 96 -0.83 -1.68 18.45
CA LEU A 96 -1.29 -0.93 19.63
C LEU A 96 -1.17 0.59 19.42
N ARG A 97 -0.07 1.07 18.80
CA ARG A 97 0.09 2.48 18.45
C ARG A 97 -1.01 2.95 17.50
N SER A 98 -1.26 2.21 16.42
CA SER A 98 -2.31 2.50 15.43
C SER A 98 -3.71 2.49 16.05
N LEU A 99 -3.98 1.54 16.96
CA LEU A 99 -5.25 1.46 17.69
C LEU A 99 -5.41 2.62 18.68
N TYR A 100 -4.34 3.02 19.37
CA TYR A 100 -4.33 4.17 20.27
C TYR A 100 -4.52 5.48 19.50
N GLU A 101 -3.85 5.65 18.37
CA GLU A 101 -3.99 6.81 17.50
C GLU A 101 -5.42 6.89 16.94
N SER A 102 -5.99 5.76 16.51
CA SER A 102 -7.37 5.72 16.00
C SER A 102 -8.45 5.94 17.07
N LEU A 103 -8.23 5.47 18.31
CA LEU A 103 -9.22 5.56 19.40
C LEU A 103 -9.10 6.84 20.24
N LEU A 104 -7.87 7.29 20.53
CA LEU A 104 -7.61 8.42 21.41
C LEU A 104 -7.33 9.70 20.64
N ALA A 105 -6.79 9.60 19.43
CA ALA A 105 -6.48 10.72 18.56
C ALA A 105 -7.37 10.69 17.31
N TRP A 106 -8.66 10.95 17.48
CA TRP A 106 -9.49 11.53 16.40
C TRP A 106 -9.10 12.99 16.08
N GLU A 107 -7.83 13.32 16.33
CA GLU A 107 -7.18 14.62 16.18
C GLU A 107 -5.81 14.43 15.50
N GLY A 108 -5.68 13.37 14.70
CA GLY A 108 -4.65 13.29 13.66
C GLY A 108 -5.09 14.09 12.44
N GLY A 109 -5.28 15.40 12.63
CA GLY A 109 -5.81 16.37 11.69
C GLY A 109 -5.07 16.49 10.35
N GLY A 110 -4.10 15.65 10.02
CA GLY A 110 -3.31 15.77 8.80
C GLY A 110 -4.06 15.52 7.48
N MET A 111 -5.39 15.42 7.46
CA MET A 111 -6.16 15.59 6.23
C MET A 111 -6.80 16.98 6.21
N GLN A 112 -7.49 17.39 7.27
CA GLN A 112 -8.10 18.73 7.35
C GLN A 112 -7.06 19.85 7.44
N GLU A 113 -5.94 19.62 8.13
CA GLU A 113 -4.83 20.56 8.29
C GLU A 113 -4.02 20.71 6.99
N GLU A 114 -3.74 19.61 6.28
CA GLU A 114 -3.12 19.67 4.94
C GLU A 114 -4.06 20.30 3.90
N LEU A 115 -5.38 20.05 4.00
CA LEU A 115 -6.40 20.68 3.16
C LEU A 115 -6.51 22.19 3.43
N GLU A 116 -6.53 22.60 4.70
CA GLU A 116 -6.65 24.00 5.11
C GLU A 116 -5.37 24.80 4.78
N GLU A 117 -4.19 24.18 4.86
CA GLU A 117 -2.91 24.76 4.41
C GLU A 117 -2.86 24.93 2.88
N THR A 118 -3.23 23.88 2.13
CA THR A 118 -3.28 23.95 0.66
C THR A 118 -4.33 24.96 0.16
N GLU A 119 -5.46 25.10 0.86
CA GLU A 119 -6.49 26.09 0.54
C GLU A 119 -6.04 27.53 0.87
N LYS A 120 -5.33 27.75 1.98
CA LYS A 120 -4.78 29.06 2.37
C LYS A 120 -3.67 29.56 1.46
N GLU A 121 -2.76 28.70 1.00
CA GLU A 121 -1.71 29.10 0.04
C GLU A 121 -2.28 29.47 -1.34
N LEU A 122 -3.39 28.86 -1.73
CA LEU A 122 -3.99 29.05 -3.06
C LEU A 122 -5.03 30.18 -3.11
N GLY A 123 -5.69 30.52 -1.98
CA GLY A 123 -6.58 31.69 -1.90
C GLY A 123 -5.85 33.03 -1.85
N ALA A 124 -4.54 33.02 -1.62
CA ALA A 124 -3.68 34.20 -1.55
C ALA A 124 -3.08 34.63 -2.91
N LYS A 125 -3.47 33.99 -4.03
CA LYS A 125 -2.96 34.30 -5.37
C LYS A 125 -4.05 34.70 -6.37
#